data_AF-A0A8C2YW78-F1
#
_entry.id   AF-A0A8C2YW78-F1
#
_cell.length_a   1.000
_cell.length_b   1.000
_cell.length_c   1.000
_cell.angle_alpha   90.00
_cell.angle_beta   90.00
_cell.angle_gamma   90.00
#
_symmetry.space_group_name_H-M   'P 1'
#
loop_
_entity.id
_entity.type
_entity.pdbx_description
1 polymer ?
#
loop_
_entity_poly.entity_id
_entity_poly.type
_entity_poly.pdbx_seq_one_letter_code
_entity_poly.pdbx_strand_id
1 'polypeptide(L)'
;TTWGYICLFSLLCFSAEQVDRRRHPGRPGLAVDLQDARTCAQTAADTRGDLSNRSLSPWRYRLNEEDDRIPHQILFAECLCSGCIINRHEDLSYNSVPVFAPLAVLRTSPCPRDPNKFTVNKAVVSVPVGCTCAAPKYILK
;
A
#
# COMPACT_ATOMS: atom_id res chain seq x y z
N THR A 1 36.60 -17.48 -37.52
CA THR A 1 36.40 -16.13 -36.95
C THR A 1 34.93 -15.82 -37.03
N THR A 2 34.39 -15.24 -35.96
CA THR A 2 32.99 -14.80 -35.71
C THR A 2 31.91 -15.88 -35.58
N TRP A 3 31.40 -16.00 -34.35
CA TRP A 3 29.99 -15.98 -33.93
C TRP A 3 30.07 -15.96 -32.41
N GLY A 4 29.74 -14.91 -31.68
CA GLY A 4 28.94 -13.73 -31.96
C GLY A 4 28.48 -13.33 -30.58
N TYR A 5 29.00 -12.19 -30.10
CA TYR A 5 28.63 -11.49 -28.88
C TYR A 5 27.54 -12.16 -28.03
N ILE A 6 27.98 -12.88 -27.00
CA ILE A 6 27.13 -13.28 -25.87
C ILE A 6 26.52 -11.98 -25.34
N CYS A 7 25.23 -11.80 -25.60
CA CYS A 7 24.45 -10.64 -25.18
C CYS A 7 24.70 -10.37 -23.69
N LEU A 8 25.41 -9.28 -23.44
CA LEU A 8 25.92 -8.80 -22.17
C LEU A 8 24.83 -8.09 -21.32
N PHE A 9 23.64 -8.69 -21.26
CA PHE A 9 22.57 -8.31 -20.34
C PHE A 9 21.84 -9.58 -19.90
N SER A 10 22.49 -10.37 -19.04
CA SER A 10 21.84 -11.44 -18.31
C SER A 10 20.82 -10.83 -17.35
N LEU A 11 19.60 -10.59 -17.85
CA LEU A 11 18.39 -10.62 -17.06
C LEU A 11 18.35 -12.02 -16.44
N LEU A 12 18.79 -12.13 -15.19
CA LEU A 12 18.84 -13.40 -14.47
C LEU A 12 17.39 -13.89 -14.32
N CYS A 13 17.03 -14.89 -15.13
CA CYS A 13 15.78 -15.65 -14.98
C CYS A 13 15.94 -16.60 -13.79
N PHE A 14 15.25 -16.31 -12.69
CA PHE A 14 15.23 -17.15 -11.50
C PHE A 14 14.13 -18.21 -11.60
N SER A 15 14.35 -19.40 -11.05
CA SER A 15 13.30 -20.42 -10.91
C SER A 15 12.22 -19.92 -9.95
N ALA A 16 10.94 -20.23 -10.22
CA ALA A 16 9.80 -19.89 -9.36
C ALA A 16 10.03 -20.31 -7.89
N GLU A 17 10.68 -21.46 -7.65
CA GLU A 17 10.98 -21.99 -6.31
C GLU A 17 11.99 -21.12 -5.52
N GLN A 18 12.82 -20.34 -6.20
CA GLN A 18 13.83 -19.47 -5.59
C GLN A 18 13.26 -18.10 -5.18
N VAL A 19 12.22 -17.65 -5.89
CA VAL A 19 11.41 -16.47 -5.52
C VAL A 19 10.57 -16.78 -4.28
N ASP A 20 10.05 -18.02 -4.19
CA ASP A 20 9.18 -18.48 -3.11
C ASP A 20 9.91 -18.69 -1.76
N ARG A 21 11.19 -19.12 -1.79
CA ARG A 21 12.01 -19.38 -0.58
C ARG A 21 12.29 -18.17 0.31
N ARG A 22 11.94 -16.94 -0.10
CA ARG A 22 11.95 -15.75 0.76
C ARG A 22 10.57 -15.33 1.26
N ARG A 23 9.56 -16.22 1.25
CA ARG A 23 8.42 -16.11 2.17
C ARG A 23 8.94 -16.24 3.59
N HIS A 24 9.36 -15.11 4.18
CA HIS A 24 9.33 -15.01 5.62
C HIS A 24 7.87 -15.20 6.04
N PRO A 25 7.59 -16.00 7.08
CA PRO A 25 6.30 -15.91 7.72
C PRO A 25 6.13 -14.43 8.05
N GLY A 26 5.10 -13.81 7.46
CA GLY A 26 4.82 -12.40 7.65
C GLY A 26 4.97 -12.10 9.14
N ARG A 27 5.77 -11.08 9.47
CA ARG A 27 5.79 -10.51 10.81
C ARG A 27 4.33 -10.41 11.27
N PRO A 28 3.96 -10.86 12.49
CA PRO A 28 2.57 -10.86 12.92
C PRO A 28 1.98 -9.51 12.56
N GLY A 29 1.06 -9.52 11.59
CA GLY A 29 0.45 -8.29 11.13
C GLY A 29 -0.10 -7.60 12.35
N LEU A 30 -0.04 -6.27 12.39
CA LEU A 30 -1.04 -5.55 13.16
C LEU A 30 -2.39 -6.22 12.81
N ALA A 31 -3.12 -6.68 13.82
CA ALA A 31 -4.41 -7.33 13.62
C ALA A 31 -5.37 -6.25 13.09
N VAL A 32 -5.36 -6.07 11.78
CA VAL A 32 -6.11 -5.03 11.09
C VAL A 32 -7.41 -5.65 10.59
N ASP A 33 -8.53 -5.00 10.90
CA ASP A 33 -9.82 -5.38 10.36
C ASP A 33 -9.94 -4.95 8.89
N LEU A 34 -9.70 -5.90 7.99
CA LEU A 34 -9.84 -5.70 6.54
C LEU A 34 -11.29 -5.56 6.08
N GLN A 35 -12.26 -5.94 6.92
CA GLN A 35 -13.69 -5.86 6.61
C GLN A 35 -14.32 -4.58 7.16
N ASP A 36 -13.53 -3.67 7.71
CA ASP A 36 -14.03 -2.40 8.22
C ASP A 36 -14.83 -1.65 7.13
N ALA A 37 -16.13 -1.51 7.39
CA ALA A 37 -17.11 -0.89 6.52
C ALA A 37 -17.67 0.41 7.13
N ARG A 38 -17.03 0.93 8.18
CA ARG A 38 -17.51 2.13 8.86
C ARG A 38 -17.48 3.35 7.94
N THR A 39 -18.44 4.23 8.16
CA THR A 39 -18.54 5.54 7.50
C THR A 39 -17.87 6.64 8.34
N CYS A 40 -17.68 7.82 7.75
CA CYS A 40 -17.22 8.99 8.49
C CYS A 40 -18.13 9.30 9.69
N ALA A 41 -19.45 9.26 9.52
CA ALA A 41 -20.39 9.53 10.61
C ALA A 41 -20.27 8.53 11.78
N GLN A 42 -20.05 7.25 11.47
CA GLN A 42 -19.88 6.21 12.50
C GLN A 42 -18.56 6.38 13.27
N THR A 43 -17.47 6.72 12.58
CA THR A 43 -16.17 6.98 13.22
C THR A 43 -16.14 8.30 14.00
N ALA A 44 -16.91 9.30 13.58
CA ALA A 44 -17.10 10.53 14.34
C ALA A 44 -17.84 10.31 15.67
N ALA A 45 -18.76 9.34 15.70
CA ALA A 45 -19.48 8.97 16.92
C ALA A 45 -18.63 8.12 17.88
N ASP A 46 -17.80 7.22 17.35
CA ASP A 46 -17.00 6.27 18.13
C ASP A 46 -15.49 6.42 17.92
N THR A 47 -14.85 7.08 18.89
CA THR A 47 -13.39 7.31 18.93
C THR A 47 -12.67 6.29 19.82
N ARG A 48 -13.11 5.03 19.81
CA ARG A 48 -12.43 3.93 20.54
C ARG A 48 -11.59 3.07 19.59
N GLY A 49 -10.66 2.32 20.18
CA GLY A 49 -9.79 1.37 19.48
C GLY A 49 -8.50 2.01 18.95
N ASP A 50 -8.06 1.53 17.79
CA ASP A 50 -6.77 1.86 17.20
C ASP A 50 -6.66 3.32 16.75
N LEU A 51 -5.44 3.77 16.47
CA LEU A 51 -5.16 5.13 16.03
C LEU A 51 -5.99 5.55 14.81
N SER A 52 -6.24 4.62 13.88
CA SER A 52 -7.05 4.85 12.68
C SER A 52 -8.48 5.31 12.99
N ASN A 53 -9.03 4.92 14.14
CA ASN A 53 -10.38 5.27 14.58
C ASN A 53 -10.40 6.58 15.36
N ARG A 54 -9.31 6.87 16.08
CA ARG A 54 -9.20 8.01 16.99
C ARG A 54 -8.60 9.26 16.34
N SER A 55 -8.13 9.12 15.11
CA SER A 55 -7.65 10.23 14.30
C SER A 55 -8.78 11.20 13.97
N LEU A 56 -8.46 12.50 13.89
CA LEU A 56 -9.39 13.51 13.35
C LEU A 56 -9.66 13.28 11.85
N SER A 57 -8.77 12.58 11.17
CA SER A 57 -8.92 12.13 9.78
C SER A 57 -8.85 10.61 9.78
N PRO A 58 -9.94 9.90 10.13
CA PRO A 58 -9.91 8.47 10.31
C PRO A 58 -9.71 7.74 8.98
N TRP A 59 -9.15 6.53 9.07
CA TRP A 59 -8.95 5.68 7.90
C TRP A 59 -9.28 4.23 8.21
N ARG A 60 -9.51 3.46 7.15
CA ARG A 60 -9.52 1.99 7.18
C ARG A 60 -8.35 1.47 6.35
N TYR A 61 -8.01 0.21 6.51
CA TYR A 61 -7.05 -0.43 5.63
C TYR A 61 -7.76 -1.32 4.62
N ARG A 62 -7.30 -1.27 3.37
CA ARG A 62 -7.63 -2.24 2.33
C ARG A 62 -6.39 -2.97 1.88
N LEU A 63 -6.58 -4.21 1.43
CA LEU A 63 -5.51 -5.03 0.89
C LEU A 63 -5.29 -4.64 -0.57
N ASN A 64 -4.08 -4.20 -0.90
CA ASN A 64 -3.64 -4.00 -2.27
C ASN A 64 -2.84 -5.23 -2.69
N GLU A 65 -3.44 -6.05 -3.56
CA GLU A 65 -2.87 -7.30 -4.07
C GLU A 65 -2.33 -7.10 -5.48
N GLU A 66 -1.08 -7.50 -5.69
CA GLU A 66 -0.43 -7.51 -7.00
C GLU A 66 0.35 -8.83 -7.15
N ASP A 67 -0.09 -9.69 -8.07
CA ASP A 67 0.50 -11.02 -8.30
C ASP A 67 1.96 -10.95 -8.76
N ASP A 68 2.33 -9.86 -9.45
CA ASP A 68 3.67 -9.62 -9.98
C ASP A 68 4.59 -8.92 -8.97
N ARG A 69 4.22 -8.84 -7.69
CA ARG A 69 4.94 -8.07 -6.66
C ARG A 69 5.16 -8.86 -5.38
N ILE A 70 6.29 -8.63 -4.73
CA ILE A 70 6.62 -9.19 -3.41
C ILE A 70 6.94 -8.03 -2.44
N PRO A 71 6.25 -7.94 -1.29
CA PRO A 71 5.11 -8.78 -0.90
C PRO A 71 3.89 -8.57 -1.81
N HIS A 72 3.14 -9.66 -2.05
CA HIS A 72 1.95 -9.65 -2.90
C HIS A 72 0.86 -8.76 -2.32
N GLN A 73 0.70 -8.81 -1.00
CA GLN A 73 -0.31 -8.09 -0.26
C GLN A 73 0.34 -6.95 0.54
N ILE A 74 -0.17 -5.73 0.34
CA ILE A 74 0.25 -4.53 1.09
C ILE A 74 -1.00 -3.83 1.62
N LEU A 75 -0.99 -3.40 2.88
CA LEU A 75 -2.09 -2.63 3.45
C LEU A 75 -2.02 -1.17 3.01
N PHE A 76 -3.10 -0.69 2.41
CA PHE A 76 -3.27 0.69 1.96
C PHE A 76 -4.31 1.37 2.85
N ALA A 77 -3.96 2.49 3.45
CA ALA A 77 -4.90 3.32 4.19
C ALA A 77 -5.82 4.08 3.23
N GLU A 78 -7.13 4.05 3.52
CA GLU A 78 -8.17 4.81 2.85
C GLU A 78 -8.84 5.75 3.86
N CYS A 79 -8.81 7.05 3.58
CA CYS A 79 -9.49 8.03 4.44
C CYS A 79 -11.01 7.82 4.37
N LEU A 80 -11.68 7.83 5.53
CA LEU A 80 -13.13 7.60 5.63
C LEU A 80 -13.94 8.89 5.48
N CYS A 81 -13.34 10.04 5.77
CA CYS A 81 -13.95 11.36 5.70
C CYS A 81 -13.32 12.16 4.55
N SER A 82 -14.06 13.13 4.01
CA SER A 82 -13.51 14.16 3.12
C SER A 82 -12.95 15.32 3.93
N GLY A 83 -13.68 15.74 4.98
CA GLY A 83 -13.25 16.73 5.96
C GLY A 83 -12.51 16.10 7.15
N CYS A 84 -12.44 16.82 8.26
CA CYS A 84 -11.89 16.30 9.52
C CYS A 84 -12.95 16.26 10.61
N ILE A 85 -12.87 15.29 11.51
CA ILE A 85 -13.73 15.20 12.68
C ILE A 85 -13.30 16.25 13.71
N ILE A 86 -14.15 17.25 13.94
CA ILE A 86 -13.97 18.27 14.96
C ILE A 86 -15.26 18.30 15.79
N ASN A 87 -15.13 18.25 17.12
CA ASN A 87 -16.27 18.16 18.03
C ASN A 87 -17.24 17.01 17.70
N ARG A 88 -16.72 15.86 17.23
CA ARG A 88 -17.50 14.67 16.81
C ARG A 88 -18.38 14.88 15.56
N HIS A 89 -18.11 15.90 14.77
CA HIS A 89 -18.76 16.14 13.49
C HIS A 89 -17.71 16.32 12.39
N GLU A 90 -18.04 15.91 11.17
CA GLU A 90 -17.18 16.18 10.02
C GLU A 90 -17.24 17.68 9.67
N ASP A 91 -16.10 18.33 9.76
CA ASP A 91 -15.87 19.72 9.35
C ASP A 91 -15.20 19.74 7.97
N LEU A 92 -15.95 20.20 6.98
CA LEU A 92 -15.52 20.31 5.58
C LEU A 92 -14.66 21.55 5.29
N SER A 93 -14.41 22.40 6.31
CA SER A 93 -13.43 23.48 6.21
C SER A 93 -11.98 22.99 6.29
N TYR A 94 -11.77 21.68 6.53
CA TYR A 94 -10.49 20.98 6.47
C TYR A 94 -10.56 19.82 5.48
N ASN A 95 -9.42 19.17 5.23
CA ASN A 95 -9.35 18.00 4.36
C ASN A 95 -8.66 16.84 5.08
N SER A 96 -9.28 15.66 5.02
CA SER A 96 -8.59 14.40 5.29
C SER A 96 -7.77 14.02 4.06
N VAL A 97 -6.45 13.95 4.22
CA VAL A 97 -5.53 13.61 3.13
C VAL A 97 -4.67 12.41 3.49
N PRO A 98 -4.42 11.48 2.55
CA PRO A 98 -3.57 10.33 2.80
C PRO A 98 -2.11 10.76 2.99
N VAL A 99 -1.43 10.10 3.93
CA VAL A 99 0.01 10.24 4.17
C VAL A 99 0.72 9.05 3.53
N PHE A 100 1.68 9.33 2.67
CA PHE A 100 2.40 8.30 1.92
C PHE A 100 3.79 8.02 2.48
N ALA A 101 4.21 6.76 2.44
CA ALA A 101 5.57 6.33 2.75
C ALA A 101 6.12 5.44 1.62
N PRO A 102 7.43 5.52 1.32
CA PRO A 102 8.05 4.64 0.34
C PRO A 102 8.24 3.23 0.91
N LEU A 103 7.89 2.21 0.12
CA LEU A 103 8.12 0.81 0.45
C LEU A 103 8.88 0.12 -0.69
N ALA A 104 10.01 -0.50 -0.36
CA ALA A 104 10.77 -1.32 -1.31
C ALA A 104 10.06 -2.65 -1.56
N VAL A 105 9.91 -3.01 -2.83
CA VAL A 105 9.25 -4.23 -3.29
C VAL A 105 10.10 -4.91 -4.37
N LEU A 106 9.83 -6.18 -4.61
CA LEU A 106 10.35 -6.89 -5.78
C LEU A 106 9.23 -7.04 -6.81
N ARG A 107 9.52 -6.77 -8.08
CA ARG A 107 8.62 -6.98 -9.22
C ARG A 107 9.07 -8.21 -9.99
N THR A 108 8.14 -9.08 -10.35
CA THR A 108 8.39 -10.33 -11.06
C THR A 108 7.73 -10.30 -12.43
N SER A 109 8.46 -10.55 -13.49
CA SER A 109 7.89 -10.72 -14.84
C SER A 109 8.27 -12.08 -15.43
N PRO A 110 7.35 -12.77 -16.12
CA PRO A 110 7.65 -14.05 -16.76
C PRO A 110 8.78 -13.92 -17.78
N CYS A 111 9.67 -14.91 -17.84
CA CYS A 111 10.72 -14.94 -18.85
C CYS A 111 10.16 -15.33 -20.23
N PRO A 112 10.57 -14.66 -21.32
CA PRO A 112 9.98 -14.89 -22.66
C PRO A 112 10.05 -16.32 -23.20
N ARG A 113 11.01 -17.12 -22.71
CA ARG A 113 11.29 -18.48 -23.22
C ARG A 113 10.90 -19.59 -22.24
N ASP A 114 10.54 -19.24 -21.00
CA ASP A 114 10.26 -20.19 -19.94
C ASP A 114 9.26 -19.58 -18.95
N PRO A 115 7.97 -19.95 -19.03
CA PRO A 115 6.94 -19.45 -18.13
C PRO A 115 7.17 -19.80 -16.65
N ASN A 116 8.02 -20.80 -16.35
CA ASN A 116 8.34 -21.21 -14.99
C ASN A 116 9.51 -20.42 -14.39
N LYS A 117 10.07 -19.45 -15.14
CA LYS A 117 11.13 -18.57 -14.69
C LYS A 117 10.70 -17.12 -14.74
N PHE A 118 11.20 -16.35 -13.78
CA PHE A 118 10.86 -14.95 -13.61
C PHE A 118 12.11 -14.08 -13.57
N THR A 119 12.02 -12.92 -14.20
CA THR A 119 12.96 -11.82 -13.96
C THR A 119 12.48 -11.06 -12.73
N VAL A 120 13.41 -10.73 -11.82
CA VAL A 120 13.11 -10.00 -10.59
C VAL A 120 13.81 -8.66 -10.59
N ASN A 121 13.04 -7.58 -10.40
CA ASN A 121 13.56 -6.21 -10.32
C ASN A 121 13.17 -5.56 -8.99
N LYS A 122 14.07 -4.76 -8.41
CA LYS A 122 13.74 -3.94 -7.24
C LYS A 122 12.96 -2.71 -7.70
N ALA A 123 11.88 -2.39 -6.99
CA ALA A 123 11.12 -1.17 -7.19
C ALA A 123 10.77 -0.53 -5.84
N VAL A 124 10.33 0.72 -5.86
CA VAL A 124 9.78 1.42 -4.69
C VAL A 124 8.36 1.83 -5.04
N VAL A 125 7.41 1.52 -4.16
CA VAL A 125 6.00 1.93 -4.28
C VAL A 125 5.67 2.93 -3.19
N SER A 126 4.77 3.87 -3.50
CA SER A 126 4.26 4.84 -2.55
C SER A 126 3.01 4.28 -1.87
N VAL A 127 3.09 3.99 -0.57
CA VAL A 127 2.01 3.34 0.19
C VAL A 127 1.34 4.37 1.10
N PRO A 128 0.01 4.54 1.03
CA PRO A 128 -0.71 5.33 2.01
C PRO A 128 -0.71 4.59 3.34
N VAL A 129 -0.07 5.15 4.36
CA VAL A 129 0.10 4.51 5.68
C VAL A 129 -0.94 4.96 6.71
N GLY A 130 -1.63 6.07 6.43
CA GLY A 130 -2.69 6.64 7.24
C GLY A 130 -3.24 7.92 6.59
N CYS A 131 -4.04 8.67 7.33
CA CYS A 131 -4.56 9.96 6.91
C CYS A 131 -4.26 11.04 7.94
N THR A 132 -4.10 12.28 7.49
CA THR A 132 -3.92 13.46 8.34
C THR A 132 -4.95 14.55 8.01
N CYS A 133 -5.21 15.42 8.98
CA CYS A 133 -6.06 16.59 8.79
C CYS A 133 -5.21 17.78 8.32
N ALA A 134 -5.61 18.42 7.22
CA ALA A 134 -4.91 19.55 6.63
C ALA A 134 -5.86 20.72 6.35
N ALA A 135 -5.35 21.94 6.50
CA ALA A 135 -6.03 23.14 6.02
C ALA A 135 -6.17 23.10 4.47
N PRO A 136 -7.27 23.60 3.88
CA PRO A 136 -7.44 23.66 2.44
C PRO A 136 -6.39 24.54 1.76
N LYS A 137 -6.00 24.18 0.53
CA LYS A 137 -5.06 24.97 -0.28
C LYS A 137 -5.63 26.32 -0.72
N TYR A 138 -6.95 26.39 -0.86
CA TYR A 138 -7.67 27.60 -1.26
C TYR A 138 -8.80 27.84 -0.27
N ILE A 139 -8.73 28.97 0.42
CA ILE A 139 -9.87 29.51 1.16
C ILE A 139 -10.67 30.30 0.12
N LEU A 140 -11.86 29.81 -0.27
CA LEU A 140 -12.81 30.66 -0.98
C LEU A 140 -13.18 31.79 -0.01
N LYS A 141 -12.67 32.98 -0.28
CA LYS A 141 -13.04 34.21 0.42
C LYS A 141 -14.34 34.75 -0.14
#